data_AF-A0A7W8ESC0-F1
#
_entry.id   AF-A0A7W8ESC0-F1
#
_cell.length_a   1.000
_cell.length_b   1.000
_cell.length_c   1.000
_cell.angle_alpha   90.00
_cell.angle_beta   90.00
_cell.angle_gamma   90.00
#
_symmetry.space_group_name_H-M   'P 1'
#
loop_
_entity.id
_entity.type
_entity.pdbx_description
1 polymer ?
#
loop_
_entity_poly.entity_id
_entity_poly.type
_entity_poly.pdbx_seq_one_letter_code
_entity_poly.pdbx_strand_id
1 'polypeptide(L)'
;MNSEPVVANSAGTTANSVPAATDSAAPHVTSAPPVTSAPSVTYVRFESPQRHERGHFPGVFALANGLARAGRLTAAQQRFWRAGNDWFDAAYPTPDAAFYDPERYPGAVSWFKSTATHLIERVPGHLELLAAHGVPCREVRSADPGRVIYEDEVQVVVVPHG
;
A
#
# COMPACT_ATOMS: atom_id res chain seq x y z
N MET A 1 -26.04 19.58 -65.55
CA MET A 1 -24.89 20.19 -66.23
C MET A 1 -23.65 19.41 -65.81
N ASN A 2 -23.35 18.29 -66.46
CA ASN A 2 -22.64 18.18 -67.76
C ASN A 2 -21.18 18.60 -67.58
N SER A 3 -20.12 17.88 -67.93
CA SER A 3 -19.87 16.57 -68.53
C SER A 3 -18.35 16.35 -68.39
N GLU A 4 -17.85 15.12 -68.30
CA GLU A 4 -16.48 14.80 -68.72
C GLU A 4 -16.35 14.98 -70.25
N PRO A 5 -15.13 15.04 -70.86
CA PRO A 5 -14.44 13.80 -71.29
C PRO A 5 -12.87 13.90 -71.34
N VAL A 6 -12.07 12.85 -71.07
CA VAL A 6 -11.52 11.80 -71.97
C VAL A 6 -10.09 12.05 -72.53
N VAL A 7 -9.15 11.16 -72.14
CA VAL A 7 -8.15 10.40 -72.97
C VAL A 7 -6.95 11.19 -73.52
N ALA A 8 -5.70 10.73 -73.67
CA ALA A 8 -4.96 9.46 -73.57
C ALA A 8 -3.47 9.81 -73.36
N ASN A 9 -2.66 8.89 -72.80
CA ASN A 9 -1.65 8.24 -73.64
C ASN A 9 -1.04 6.99 -72.99
N SER A 10 -0.82 6.02 -73.87
CA SER A 10 -0.44 4.65 -73.58
C SER A 10 1.04 4.39 -73.86
N ALA A 11 1.55 3.38 -73.16
CA ALA A 11 2.52 2.36 -73.57
C ALA A 11 4.00 2.75 -73.75
N GLY A 12 4.83 2.07 -72.94
CA GLY A 12 6.27 1.95 -73.09
C GLY A 12 6.80 0.82 -72.22
N THR A 13 6.53 -0.42 -72.62
CA THR A 13 7.05 -1.67 -72.04
C THR A 13 8.57 -1.73 -72.12
N THR A 14 9.25 -2.09 -71.04
CA THR A 14 10.36 -3.06 -71.11
C THR A 14 10.59 -3.71 -69.75
N ALA A 15 10.56 -5.03 -69.78
CA ALA A 15 10.74 -5.94 -68.67
C ALA A 15 12.17 -5.89 -68.13
N ASN A 16 12.33 -6.14 -66.82
CA ASN A 16 13.54 -6.79 -66.34
C ASN A 16 13.24 -7.73 -65.17
N SER A 17 13.38 -9.02 -65.50
CA SER A 17 13.70 -10.21 -64.72
C SER A 17 13.93 -10.10 -63.21
N VAL A 18 13.20 -10.96 -62.48
CA VAL A 18 13.48 -11.46 -61.12
C VAL A 18 14.34 -12.73 -61.28
N PRO A 19 15.30 -13.05 -60.38
CA PRO A 19 14.95 -13.98 -59.30
C PRO A 19 15.60 -13.69 -57.93
N ALA A 20 14.82 -14.06 -56.90
CA ALA A 20 15.21 -14.71 -55.65
C ALA A 20 16.27 -14.06 -54.75
N ALA A 21 15.79 -13.43 -53.67
CA ALA A 21 16.48 -13.43 -52.39
C ALA A 21 15.48 -13.78 -51.28
N THR A 22 15.50 -15.05 -50.93
CA THR A 22 15.31 -15.67 -49.62
C THR A 22 14.52 -14.89 -48.56
N ASP A 23 13.34 -15.43 -48.31
CA ASP A 23 12.60 -15.41 -47.05
C ASP A 23 13.53 -15.59 -45.83
N SER A 24 13.54 -14.61 -44.93
CA SER A 24 14.03 -14.81 -43.57
C SER A 24 13.26 -13.91 -42.62
N ALA A 25 12.12 -14.44 -42.19
CA ALA A 25 11.36 -14.14 -40.99
C ALA A 25 12.06 -13.21 -39.98
N ALA A 26 11.54 -11.98 -39.83
CA ALA A 26 11.67 -11.23 -38.59
C ALA A 26 10.64 -11.77 -37.58
N PRO A 27 11.02 -12.01 -36.32
CA PRO A 27 10.16 -12.69 -35.37
C PRO A 27 8.94 -11.81 -35.04
N HIS A 28 7.76 -12.44 -35.09
CA HIS A 28 6.55 -11.94 -34.47
C HIS A 28 6.86 -11.60 -33.01
N VAL A 29 6.90 -10.32 -32.68
CA VAL A 29 6.79 -9.86 -31.30
C VAL A 29 5.36 -10.19 -30.87
N THR A 30 5.17 -11.39 -30.32
CA THR A 30 3.99 -11.73 -29.53
C THR A 30 3.98 -10.76 -28.35
N SER A 31 3.21 -9.69 -28.49
CA SER A 31 2.81 -8.86 -27.37
C SER A 31 2.02 -9.77 -26.43
N ALA A 32 2.63 -10.18 -25.32
CA ALA A 32 1.90 -10.82 -24.24
C ALA A 32 0.76 -9.87 -23.82
N PRO A 33 -0.43 -10.39 -23.46
CA PRO A 33 -1.47 -9.54 -22.90
C PRO A 33 -0.87 -8.80 -21.69
N PRO A 34 -1.31 -7.56 -21.39
CA PRO A 34 -0.95 -6.97 -20.10
C PRO A 34 -1.40 -7.96 -19.04
N VAL A 35 -0.44 -8.51 -18.30
CA VAL A 35 -0.76 -9.15 -17.03
C VAL A 35 -1.44 -8.07 -16.22
N THR A 36 -2.77 -8.13 -16.14
CA THR A 36 -3.53 -7.31 -15.20
C THR A 36 -3.03 -7.75 -13.84
N SER A 37 -2.03 -7.04 -13.31
CA SER A 37 -1.59 -7.20 -11.94
C SER A 37 -2.84 -7.03 -11.11
N ALA A 38 -3.27 -8.08 -10.41
CA ALA A 38 -4.36 -7.95 -9.46
C ALA A 38 -4.04 -6.77 -8.54
N PRO A 39 -5.03 -5.94 -8.15
CA PRO A 39 -4.75 -4.81 -7.28
C PRO A 39 -4.07 -5.33 -6.01
N SER A 40 -2.77 -5.02 -5.85
CA SER A 40 -2.03 -5.36 -4.64
C SER A 40 -2.59 -4.50 -3.52
N VAL A 41 -3.19 -5.13 -2.52
CA VAL A 41 -3.65 -4.44 -1.31
C VAL A 41 -2.45 -3.72 -0.71
N THR A 42 -2.56 -2.40 -0.58
CA THR A 42 -1.54 -1.60 0.10
C THR A 42 -1.88 -1.56 1.57
N TYR A 43 -0.88 -1.69 2.42
CA TYR A 43 -1.00 -1.58 3.86
C TYR A 43 -0.44 -0.23 4.33
N VAL A 44 -1.04 0.32 5.38
CA VAL A 44 -0.68 1.61 5.96
C VAL A 44 -0.42 1.43 7.45
N ARG A 45 0.67 2.00 7.96
CA ARG A 45 1.00 2.01 9.38
C ARG A 45 1.48 3.38 9.78
N PHE A 46 1.15 3.77 11.01
CA PHE A 46 1.66 4.97 11.64
C PHE A 46 2.57 4.57 12.78
N GLU A 47 3.84 4.93 12.72
CA GLU A 47 4.87 4.43 13.64
C GLU A 47 5.90 5.49 14.02
N SER A 48 6.59 5.25 15.14
CA SER A 48 7.77 6.04 15.49
C SER A 48 8.86 5.88 14.41
N PRO A 49 9.62 6.94 14.08
CA PRO A 49 10.83 6.79 13.27
C PRO A 49 11.97 6.10 14.03
N GLN A 50 11.85 5.93 15.36
CA GLN A 50 12.86 5.30 16.21
C GLN A 50 12.45 3.88 16.58
N ARG A 51 13.40 2.96 16.45
CA ARG A 51 13.20 1.56 16.81
C ARG A 51 13.25 1.41 18.33
N HIS A 52 12.28 0.72 18.92
CA HIS A 52 12.31 0.35 20.32
C HIS A 52 13.37 -0.74 20.57
N GLU A 53 13.85 -0.87 21.81
CA GLU A 53 14.82 -1.90 22.23
C GLU A 53 14.40 -3.34 21.86
N ARG A 54 13.10 -3.58 21.75
CA ARG A 54 12.50 -4.88 21.37
C ARG A 54 12.46 -5.10 19.85
N GLY A 55 13.17 -4.28 19.08
CA GLY A 55 13.35 -4.48 17.64
C GLY A 55 12.14 -4.14 16.77
N HIS A 56 11.19 -3.33 17.23
CA HIS A 56 10.10 -2.85 16.37
C HIS A 56 9.92 -1.34 16.50
N PHE A 57 9.31 -0.72 15.49
CA PHE A 57 8.90 0.68 15.54
C PHE A 57 7.51 0.75 16.20
N PRO A 58 7.35 1.35 17.40
CA PRO A 58 6.07 1.41 18.07
C PRO A 58 5.01 2.11 17.21
N GLY A 59 3.80 1.55 17.18
CA GLY A 59 2.68 2.11 16.42
C GLY A 59 2.07 3.32 17.12
N VAL A 60 1.28 4.11 16.38
CA VAL A 60 0.63 5.33 16.87
C VAL A 60 -0.14 5.13 18.19
N PHE A 61 -0.88 4.03 18.33
CA PHE A 61 -1.61 3.73 19.57
C PHE A 61 -0.69 3.34 20.71
N ALA A 62 0.39 2.59 20.45
CA ALA A 62 1.37 2.25 21.47
C ALA A 62 2.04 3.52 22.03
N LEU A 63 2.38 4.46 21.15
CA LEU A 63 2.93 5.76 21.54
C LEU A 63 1.94 6.58 22.37
N ALA A 64 0.68 6.70 21.94
CA ALA A 64 -0.36 7.44 22.66
C ALA A 64 -0.67 6.82 24.03
N ASN A 65 -0.78 5.48 24.08
CA ASN A 65 -0.95 4.71 25.31
C ASN A 65 0.25 4.91 26.26
N GLY A 66 1.47 5.05 25.72
CA GLY A 66 2.67 5.36 26.49
C GLY A 66 2.58 6.72 27.19
N LEU A 67 2.12 7.76 26.48
CA LEU A 67 1.89 9.09 27.09
C LEU A 67 0.83 9.05 28.18
N ALA A 68 -0.29 8.35 27.95
CA ALA A 68 -1.36 8.19 28.93
C ALA A 68 -0.86 7.47 30.20
N ARG A 69 -0.14 6.35 30.04
CA ARG A 69 0.45 5.59 31.15
C ARG A 69 1.48 6.39 31.93
N ALA A 70 2.24 7.24 31.26
CA ALA A 70 3.21 8.13 31.89
C ALA A 70 2.58 9.35 32.58
N GLY A 71 1.25 9.51 32.55
CA GLY A 71 0.56 10.66 33.15
C GLY A 71 0.88 11.99 32.47
N ARG A 72 1.34 11.96 31.21
CA ARG A 72 1.78 13.16 30.48
C ARG A 72 0.63 13.92 29.81
N LEU A 73 -0.55 13.30 29.70
CA LEU A 73 -1.69 13.91 29.01
C LEU A 73 -2.41 14.92 29.90
N THR A 74 -2.86 16.02 29.30
CA THR A 74 -3.83 16.92 29.95
C THR A 74 -5.17 16.22 30.11
N ALA A 75 -6.06 16.74 30.98
CA ALA A 75 -7.38 16.16 31.18
C ALA A 75 -8.22 16.08 29.89
N ALA A 76 -8.10 17.06 28.99
CA ALA A 76 -8.78 17.05 27.69
C ALA A 76 -8.22 15.97 26.77
N GLN A 77 -6.89 15.85 26.72
CA GLN A 77 -6.19 14.81 25.96
C GLN A 77 -6.50 13.41 26.49
N GLN A 78 -6.59 13.24 27.81
CA GLN A 78 -6.97 11.97 28.43
C GLN A 78 -8.38 11.53 28.00
N ARG A 79 -9.33 12.46 27.95
CA ARG A 79 -10.70 12.19 27.47
C ARG A 79 -10.73 11.82 26.00
N PHE A 80 -10.00 12.56 25.16
CA PHE A 80 -9.87 12.25 23.74
C PHE A 80 -9.27 10.85 23.53
N TRP A 81 -8.14 10.57 24.18
CA TRP A 81 -7.44 9.28 24.10
C TRP A 81 -8.35 8.12 24.54
N ARG A 82 -9.05 8.24 25.68
CA ARG A 82 -9.95 7.19 26.18
C ARG A 82 -11.11 6.95 25.23
N ALA A 83 -11.79 8.01 24.79
CA ALA A 83 -12.91 7.90 23.85
C ALA A 83 -12.48 7.32 22.49
N GLY A 84 -11.28 7.65 22.04
CA GLY A 84 -10.67 7.06 20.83
C GLY A 84 -10.47 5.55 21.00
N ASN A 85 -9.78 5.12 22.05
CA ASN A 85 -9.55 3.70 22.32
C ASN A 85 -10.87 2.93 22.51
N ASP A 86 -11.83 3.47 23.27
CA ASP A 86 -13.16 2.84 23.45
C ASP A 86 -13.87 2.62 22.12
N TRP A 87 -13.74 3.56 21.19
CA TRP A 87 -14.33 3.43 19.87
C TRP A 87 -13.64 2.34 19.04
N PHE A 88 -12.31 2.26 19.04
CA PHE A 88 -11.57 1.20 18.33
C PHE A 88 -11.87 -0.18 18.91
N ASP A 89 -11.88 -0.31 20.24
CA ASP A 89 -12.18 -1.55 20.96
C ASP A 89 -13.61 -2.05 20.65
N ALA A 90 -14.57 -1.14 20.48
CA ALA A 90 -15.95 -1.50 20.16
C ALA A 90 -16.18 -1.80 18.68
N ALA A 91 -15.42 -1.15 17.79
CA ALA A 91 -15.68 -1.21 16.35
C ALA A 91 -14.99 -2.38 15.66
N TYR A 92 -13.90 -2.94 16.20
CA TYR A 92 -13.13 -4.01 15.55
C TYR A 92 -12.61 -5.09 16.50
N PRO A 93 -12.41 -6.32 16.00
CA PRO A 93 -11.72 -7.35 16.75
C PRO A 93 -10.32 -6.88 17.17
N THR A 94 -10.03 -7.01 18.45
CA THR A 94 -8.64 -6.89 18.92
C THR A 94 -7.93 -8.20 18.61
N PRO A 95 -6.82 -8.19 17.84
CA PRO A 95 -6.04 -9.41 17.62
C PRO A 95 -5.56 -9.99 18.95
N ASP A 96 -5.56 -11.31 19.07
CA ASP A 96 -5.09 -11.99 20.27
C ASP A 96 -3.66 -11.56 20.63
N ALA A 97 -3.39 -11.35 21.92
CA ALA A 97 -2.08 -10.93 22.41
C ALA A 97 -0.95 -11.90 22.01
N ALA A 98 -1.25 -13.18 21.80
CA ALA A 98 -0.31 -14.19 21.33
C ALA A 98 0.29 -13.88 19.95
N PHE A 99 -0.35 -13.05 19.11
CA PHE A 99 0.24 -12.60 17.85
C PHE A 99 1.38 -11.60 18.05
N TYR A 100 1.56 -11.06 19.26
CA TYR A 100 2.63 -10.12 19.62
C TYR A 100 3.66 -10.73 20.59
N ASP A 101 3.60 -12.05 20.80
CA ASP A 101 4.60 -12.77 21.58
C ASP A 101 5.98 -12.69 20.87
N PRO A 102 7.00 -12.05 21.47
CA PRO A 102 8.30 -11.87 20.84
C PRO A 102 9.08 -13.17 20.66
N GLU A 103 8.80 -14.23 21.42
CA GLU A 103 9.45 -15.53 21.26
C GLU A 103 8.90 -16.26 20.03
N ARG A 104 7.60 -16.12 19.77
CA ARG A 104 6.91 -16.77 18.65
C ARG A 104 6.96 -15.95 17.36
N TYR A 105 6.78 -14.63 17.47
CA TYR A 105 6.66 -13.69 16.36
C TYR A 105 7.52 -12.44 16.62
N PRO A 106 8.86 -12.56 16.52
CA PRO A 106 9.76 -11.47 16.84
C PRO A 106 9.51 -10.26 15.94
N GLY A 107 9.28 -9.10 16.57
CA GLY A 107 9.04 -7.84 15.86
C GLY A 107 7.66 -7.71 15.20
N ALA A 108 6.69 -8.56 15.55
CA ALA A 108 5.35 -8.49 15.00
C ALA A 108 4.70 -7.11 15.16
N VAL A 109 4.09 -6.60 14.09
CA VAL A 109 3.46 -5.29 14.04
C VAL A 109 2.17 -5.32 13.24
N SER A 110 1.19 -4.52 13.68
CA SER A 110 -0.10 -4.37 13.01
C SER A 110 -0.05 -3.30 11.91
N TRP A 111 -0.77 -3.53 10.83
CA TRP A 111 -0.96 -2.59 9.73
C TRP A 111 -2.44 -2.49 9.40
N PHE A 112 -2.90 -1.29 9.04
CA PHE A 112 -4.21 -1.13 8.42
C PHE A 112 -4.15 -1.58 6.97
N LYS A 113 -5.22 -2.18 6.47
CA LYS A 113 -5.46 -2.25 5.02
C LYS A 113 -5.78 -0.84 4.54
N SER A 114 -5.28 -0.43 3.37
CA SER A 114 -5.55 0.92 2.83
C SER A 114 -7.04 1.17 2.57
N THR A 115 -7.84 0.11 2.48
CA THR A 115 -9.30 0.15 2.36
C THR A 115 -10.02 0.46 3.67
N ALA A 116 -9.34 0.38 4.83
CA ALA A 116 -9.89 0.73 6.14
C ALA A 116 -9.91 2.25 6.36
N THR A 117 -10.45 3.00 5.40
CA THR A 117 -10.42 4.47 5.38
C THR A 117 -11.03 5.07 6.65
N HIS A 118 -12.16 4.52 7.10
CA HIS A 118 -12.87 4.92 8.31
C HIS A 118 -12.03 4.79 9.60
N LEU A 119 -11.01 3.91 9.62
CA LEU A 119 -10.03 3.84 10.71
C LEU A 119 -8.91 4.85 10.53
N ILE A 120 -8.35 4.89 9.32
CA ILE A 120 -7.22 5.75 8.97
C ILE A 120 -7.60 7.23 9.19
N GLU A 121 -8.83 7.63 8.86
CA GLU A 121 -9.37 8.98 9.05
C GLU A 121 -9.43 9.45 10.51
N ARG A 122 -9.34 8.52 11.49
CA ARG A 122 -9.30 8.85 12.92
C ARG A 122 -7.88 8.99 13.48
N VAL A 123 -6.87 8.56 12.72
CA VAL A 123 -5.47 8.63 13.13
C VAL A 123 -4.96 10.08 13.25
N PRO A 124 -5.37 11.07 12.42
CA PRO A 124 -4.88 12.45 12.54
C PRO A 124 -4.97 13.04 13.96
N GLY A 125 -6.08 12.83 14.68
CA GLY A 125 -6.20 13.32 16.07
C GLY A 125 -5.19 12.68 17.03
N HIS A 126 -4.76 11.43 16.78
CA HIS A 126 -3.68 10.81 17.54
C HIS A 126 -2.31 11.38 17.16
N LEU A 127 -2.10 11.73 15.89
CA LEU A 127 -0.86 12.39 15.44
C LEU A 127 -0.73 13.79 16.06
N GLU A 128 -1.81 14.56 16.11
CA GLU A 128 -1.86 15.86 16.80
C GLU A 128 -1.57 15.71 18.29
N LEU A 129 -2.16 14.70 18.95
CA LEU A 129 -1.86 14.36 20.34
C LEU A 129 -0.36 14.10 20.54
N LEU A 130 0.25 13.25 19.71
CA LEU A 130 1.68 12.93 19.80
C LEU A 130 2.56 14.15 19.53
N ALA A 131 2.23 14.95 18.52
CA ALA A 131 2.97 16.16 18.15
C ALA A 131 2.96 17.20 19.28
N ALA A 132 1.83 17.38 19.97
CA ALA A 132 1.71 18.26 21.14
C ALA A 132 2.64 17.86 22.30
N HIS A 133 3.12 16.61 22.31
CA HIS A 133 4.03 16.06 23.31
C HIS A 133 5.46 15.83 22.79
N GLY A 134 5.77 16.32 21.59
CA GLY A 134 7.07 16.16 20.95
C GLY A 134 7.42 14.71 20.61
N VAL A 135 6.41 13.84 20.47
CA VAL A 135 6.61 12.43 20.12
C VAL A 135 6.46 12.26 18.61
N PRO A 136 7.54 11.94 17.87
CA PRO A 136 7.46 11.81 16.42
C PRO A 136 6.72 10.53 16.02
N CYS A 137 5.90 10.63 14.99
CA CYS A 137 5.18 9.54 14.35
C CYS A 137 5.09 9.83 12.84
N ARG A 138 5.32 8.82 12.00
CA ARG A 138 5.27 8.91 10.53
C ARG A 138 4.29 7.89 9.98
N GLU A 139 3.72 8.21 8.82
CA GLU A 139 3.00 7.22 8.01
C GLU A 139 4.00 6.42 7.16
N VAL A 140 3.77 5.12 7.06
CA VAL A 140 4.50 4.17 6.23
C VAL A 140 3.50 3.38 5.42
N ARG A 141 3.80 3.15 4.15
CA ARG A 141 2.98 2.32 3.25
C ARG A 141 3.83 1.20 2.67
N SER A 142 3.25 0.01 2.55
CA SER A 142 3.89 -1.13 1.89
C SER A 142 2.86 -2.03 1.23
N ALA A 143 3.17 -2.57 0.05
CA ALA A 143 2.39 -3.65 -0.57
C ALA A 143 2.81 -5.03 -0.03
N ASP A 144 3.97 -5.13 0.62
CA ASP A 144 4.50 -6.33 1.26
C ASP A 144 5.13 -5.95 2.61
N PRO A 145 4.33 -5.82 3.68
CA PRO A 145 4.82 -5.40 4.99
C PRO A 145 5.52 -6.52 5.77
N GLY A 146 5.49 -7.77 5.26
CA GLY A 146 6.01 -8.94 5.96
C GLY A 146 5.13 -10.17 5.81
N ARG A 147 5.49 -11.25 6.51
CA ARG A 147 4.68 -12.47 6.59
C ARG A 147 3.45 -12.22 7.48
N VAL A 148 2.26 -12.29 6.89
CA VAL A 148 0.99 -12.18 7.61
C VAL A 148 0.79 -13.38 8.54
N ILE A 149 0.55 -13.09 9.83
CA ILE A 149 0.24 -14.08 10.88
C ILE A 149 -1.20 -13.95 11.41
N TYR A 150 -1.85 -12.83 11.12
CA TYR A 150 -3.26 -12.57 11.40
C TYR A 150 -3.80 -11.59 10.35
N GLU A 151 -5.04 -11.78 9.93
CA GLU A 151 -5.74 -10.90 9.00
C GLU A 151 -7.24 -10.86 9.33
N ASP A 152 -7.82 -9.66 9.29
CA ASP A 152 -9.26 -9.44 9.34
C ASP A 152 -9.68 -8.46 8.22
N GLU A 153 -10.91 -7.93 8.26
CA GLU A 153 -11.44 -7.03 7.23
C GLU A 153 -10.67 -5.70 7.09
N VAL A 154 -9.99 -5.25 8.15
CA VAL A 154 -9.44 -3.88 8.25
C VAL A 154 -7.94 -3.82 8.56
N GLN A 155 -7.34 -4.90 9.06
CA GLN A 155 -5.94 -4.95 9.46
C GLN A 155 -5.28 -6.29 9.19
N VAL A 156 -3.94 -6.28 9.26
CA VAL A 156 -3.09 -7.45 9.32
C VAL A 156 -2.09 -7.31 10.47
N VAL A 157 -1.70 -8.42 11.08
CA VAL A 157 -0.47 -8.48 11.89
C VAL A 157 0.56 -9.25 11.09
N VAL A 158 1.76 -8.68 10.98
CA VAL A 158 2.86 -9.27 10.21
C VAL A 158 4.11 -9.41 11.04
N VAL A 159 4.90 -10.43 10.73
CA VAL A 159 6.32 -10.48 11.08
C VAL A 159 7.09 -9.81 9.93
N PRO A 160 7.80 -8.69 10.17
CA PRO A 160 8.57 -8.01 9.13
C PRO A 160 9.60 -8.93 8.48
N HIS A 161 9.86 -8.71 7.20
CA HIS A 161 11.04 -9.29 6.54
C HIS A 161 12.29 -8.70 7.20
N GLY A 162 13.27 -9.56 7.51
CA GLY A 162 14.50 -9.20 8.24
C GLY A 162 15.43 -8.26 7.48
#